data_AF-A0A653EAD2-F1
#
_entry.id   AF-A0A653EAD2-F1
#
_cell.length_a   1.000
_cell.length_b   1.000
_cell.length_c   1.000
_cell.angle_alpha   90.00
_cell.angle_beta   90.00
_cell.angle_gamma   90.00
#
_symmetry.space_group_name_H-M   'P 1'
#
loop_
_entity.id
_entity.type
_entity.pdbx_description
1 polymer ?
#
loop_
_entity_poly.entity_id
_entity_poly.type
_entity_poly.pdbx_seq_one_letter_code
_entity_poly.pdbx_strand_id
1 'polypeptide(L)'
;MTPAHDLSNPDYLLDLLEARPWGRLLSYTPSSGKTQVLLKDLYFANGVALSAKEDFVLVNETYRYRITRYWLKGDKAGEHEVFIDNLPGLPDNLEGDRAGTFWVALPSPRKSDADFLHQHPWLKAQIAKLPRAMWPKATPYGLAIAIDEQGQIIQSLHDTSGSHLRMITSVKPVGDYLYLGSLENDRIGKLKIR
;
A
#
# COMPACT_ATOMS: atom_id res chain seq x y z
N MET A 1 5.26 18.10 14.71
CA MET A 1 3.96 17.41 14.61
C MET A 1 3.57 17.42 13.15
N THR A 2 3.87 16.35 12.43
CA THR A 2 3.33 16.14 11.08
C THR A 2 1.84 15.84 11.24
N PRO A 3 0.92 16.50 10.51
CA PRO A 3 -0.48 16.13 10.56
C PRO A 3 -0.60 14.71 10.01
N ALA A 4 -1.33 13.85 10.71
CA ALA A 4 -1.85 12.66 10.07
C ALA A 4 -2.68 13.13 8.87
N HIS A 5 -2.42 12.60 7.67
CA HIS A 5 -3.22 12.93 6.50
C HIS A 5 -4.66 12.48 6.78
N ASP A 6 -5.54 13.46 6.94
CA ASP A 6 -6.98 13.24 6.98
C ASP A 6 -7.41 12.79 5.58
N LEU A 7 -7.73 11.51 5.44
CA LEU A 7 -8.13 10.91 4.17
C LEU A 7 -9.55 11.34 3.73
N SER A 8 -10.26 12.15 4.54
CA SER A 8 -11.47 12.86 4.12
C SER A 8 -11.17 14.19 3.40
N ASN A 9 -9.92 14.65 3.43
CA ASN A 9 -9.49 15.89 2.79
C ASN A 9 -9.28 15.69 1.27
N PRO A 10 -9.90 16.50 0.38
CA PRO A 10 -9.65 16.44 -1.07
C PRO A 10 -8.17 16.53 -1.48
N ASP A 11 -7.28 16.95 -0.59
CA ASP A 11 -5.83 17.02 -0.80
C ASP A 11 -5.17 15.65 -1.06
N TYR A 12 -5.69 14.52 -0.54
CA TYR A 12 -5.06 13.21 -0.83
C TYR A 12 -5.15 12.84 -2.32
N LEU A 13 -6.24 13.25 -2.98
CA LEU A 13 -6.38 13.09 -4.42
C LEU A 13 -5.33 13.94 -5.12
N LEU A 14 -5.13 15.19 -4.68
CA LEU A 14 -4.11 16.09 -5.24
C LEU A 14 -2.70 15.55 -5.05
N ASP A 15 -2.38 14.95 -3.90
CA ASP A 15 -1.08 14.30 -3.65
C ASP A 15 -0.87 13.08 -4.54
N LEU A 16 -1.90 12.25 -4.71
CA LEU A 16 -1.93 11.16 -5.69
C LEU A 16 -1.78 11.71 -7.11
N LEU A 17 -2.36 12.88 -7.37
CA LEU A 17 -2.26 13.52 -8.67
C LEU A 17 -0.85 14.04 -8.94
N GLU A 18 -0.18 14.63 -7.95
CA GLU A 18 1.17 15.16 -8.08
C GLU A 18 2.23 14.05 -8.14
N ALA A 19 1.96 12.92 -7.48
CA ALA A 19 2.79 11.72 -7.47
C ALA A 19 4.28 12.01 -7.18
N ARG A 20 4.56 12.90 -6.22
CA ARG A 20 5.92 13.27 -5.84
C ARG A 20 6.55 12.27 -4.86
N PRO A 21 7.87 12.05 -4.94
CA PRO A 21 8.58 11.12 -4.08
C PRO A 21 8.97 11.75 -2.73
N TRP A 22 8.01 12.11 -1.88
CA TRP A 22 8.32 12.71 -0.56
C TRP A 22 8.48 11.69 0.57
N GLY A 23 8.20 10.41 0.32
CA GLY A 23 8.24 9.34 1.31
C GLY A 23 9.67 8.99 1.76
N ARG A 24 9.78 8.51 3.00
CA ARG A 24 11.03 8.03 3.60
C ARG A 24 10.79 6.77 4.41
N LEU A 25 11.76 5.85 4.38
CA LEU A 25 11.85 4.74 5.31
C LEU A 25 12.83 5.13 6.42
N LEU A 26 12.38 5.06 7.67
CA LEU A 26 13.15 5.44 8.84
C LEU A 26 13.36 4.23 9.75
N SER A 27 14.55 4.16 10.36
CA SER A 27 14.82 3.26 11.47
C SER A 27 15.00 4.08 12.75
N TYR A 28 14.46 3.59 13.85
CA TYR A 28 14.58 4.21 15.16
C TYR A 28 15.13 3.19 16.16
N THR A 29 16.18 3.57 16.89
CA THR A 29 16.76 2.76 17.97
C THR A 29 16.34 3.33 19.33
N PRO A 30 15.42 2.66 20.07
CA PRO A 30 14.89 3.20 21.33
C PRO A 30 15.95 3.42 22.41
N SER A 31 16.95 2.53 22.51
CA SER A 31 17.98 2.59 23.55
C SER A 31 18.91 3.81 23.41
N SER A 32 19.13 4.30 22.20
CA SER A 32 19.98 5.47 21.92
C SER A 32 19.20 6.71 21.52
N GLY A 33 17.88 6.58 21.30
CA GLY A 33 17.03 7.64 20.76
C GLY A 33 17.39 8.06 19.32
N LYS A 34 18.24 7.31 18.62
CA LYS A 34 18.73 7.66 17.29
C LYS A 34 17.73 7.28 16.20
N THR A 35 17.45 8.22 15.30
CA THR A 35 16.69 7.98 14.07
C THR A 35 17.63 8.04 12.86
N GLN A 36 17.50 7.09 11.94
CA GLN A 36 18.23 7.05 10.69
C GLN A 36 17.26 7.00 9.51
N VAL A 37 17.56 7.75 8.45
CA VAL A 37 16.87 7.59 7.15
C VAL A 37 17.54 6.43 6.40
N LEU A 38 16.78 5.36 6.15
CA LEU A 38 17.25 4.19 5.39
C LEU A 38 17.02 4.38 3.89
N LEU A 39 15.84 4.89 3.52
CA LEU A 39 15.49 5.27 2.15
C LEU A 39 14.78 6.61 2.13
N LYS A 40 14.96 7.33 1.03
CA LYS A 40 14.28 8.59 0.70
C LYS A 40 13.73 8.50 -0.71
N ASP A 41 13.01 9.53 -1.12
CA ASP A 41 12.49 9.65 -2.47
C ASP A 41 11.52 8.50 -2.85
N LEU A 42 10.75 8.02 -1.86
CA LEU A 42 9.72 7.00 -2.04
C LEU A 42 8.39 7.61 -2.47
N TYR A 43 7.72 6.97 -3.42
CA TYR A 43 6.42 7.41 -3.93
C TYR A 43 5.27 6.98 -3.01
N PHE A 44 5.02 7.77 -1.97
CA PHE A 44 4.05 7.53 -0.90
C PHE A 44 4.31 6.21 -0.14
N ALA A 45 5.21 6.29 0.84
CA ALA A 45 5.64 5.18 1.70
C ALA A 45 4.58 4.83 2.76
N ASN A 46 3.53 4.11 2.37
CA ASN A 46 2.33 3.93 3.19
C ASN A 46 2.42 2.75 4.18
N GLY A 47 2.91 1.60 3.72
CA GLY A 47 3.07 0.39 4.54
C GLY A 47 4.52 -0.04 4.69
N VAL A 48 4.84 -0.69 5.82
CA VAL A 48 6.17 -1.26 6.11
C VAL A 48 6.05 -2.61 6.82
N ALA A 49 6.84 -3.61 6.40
CA ALA A 49 6.85 -4.93 7.06
C ALA A 49 8.23 -5.57 7.04
N LEU A 50 8.60 -6.25 8.13
CA LEU A 50 9.81 -7.05 8.23
C LEU A 50 9.58 -8.45 7.67
N SER A 51 10.60 -8.98 7.01
CA SER A 51 10.75 -10.42 6.73
C SER A 51 10.68 -11.28 7.99
N ALA A 52 10.42 -12.58 7.83
CA ALA A 52 10.34 -13.49 8.97
C ALA A 52 11.68 -13.56 9.73
N LYS A 53 12.80 -13.47 9.02
CA LYS A 53 14.16 -13.50 9.57
C LYS A 53 14.72 -12.13 9.93
N GLU A 54 13.95 -11.07 9.67
CA GLU A 54 14.36 -9.68 9.85
C GLU A 54 15.71 -9.38 9.16
N ASP A 55 15.94 -9.96 7.99
CA ASP A 55 17.10 -9.75 7.13
C ASP A 55 16.83 -8.72 6.03
N PHE A 56 15.57 -8.47 5.71
CA PHE A 56 15.10 -7.32 4.94
C PHE A 56 13.78 -6.74 5.47
N VAL A 57 13.49 -5.50 5.05
CA VAL A 57 12.22 -4.80 5.26
C VAL A 57 11.62 -4.40 3.92
N LEU A 58 10.30 -4.51 3.81
CA LEU A 58 9.52 -4.07 2.66
C LEU A 58 8.86 -2.73 2.97
N VAL A 59 8.79 -1.86 1.96
CA VAL A 59 8.04 -0.61 1.99
C VAL A 59 7.22 -0.45 0.73
N ASN A 60 5.96 -0.07 0.86
CA ASN A 60 5.08 0.17 -0.28
C ASN A 60 5.41 1.51 -0.93
N GLU A 61 5.36 1.56 -2.26
CA GLU A 61 5.34 2.80 -3.03
C GLU A 61 4.00 2.90 -3.75
N THR A 62 3.00 3.40 -3.03
CA THR A 62 1.60 3.43 -3.43
C THR A 62 1.43 3.96 -4.84
N TYR A 63 2.01 5.13 -5.15
CA TYR A 63 1.81 5.78 -6.46
C TYR A 63 2.55 5.10 -7.61
N ARG A 64 3.34 4.07 -7.33
CA ARG A 64 4.11 3.30 -8.32
C ARG A 64 3.61 1.87 -8.47
N TYR A 65 2.53 1.45 -7.79
CA TYR A 65 2.01 0.08 -7.86
C TYR A 65 3.08 -0.97 -7.55
N ARG A 66 4.00 -0.67 -6.61
CA ARG A 66 5.14 -1.54 -6.31
C ARG A 66 5.47 -1.59 -4.83
N ILE A 67 6.28 -2.58 -4.47
CA ILE A 67 6.88 -2.73 -3.15
C ILE A 67 8.39 -2.76 -3.34
N THR A 68 9.10 -2.01 -2.50
CA THR A 68 10.56 -1.94 -2.50
C THR A 68 11.11 -2.70 -1.29
N ARG A 69 12.13 -3.53 -1.52
CA ARG A 69 12.87 -4.26 -0.48
C ARG A 69 14.13 -3.49 -0.12
N TYR A 70 14.38 -3.31 1.18
CA TYR A 70 15.63 -2.80 1.73
C TYR A 70 16.29 -3.89 2.59
N TRP A 71 17.53 -4.23 2.27
CA TRP A 71 18.30 -5.27 2.96
C TRP A 71 18.87 -4.73 4.27
N LEU A 72 18.56 -5.40 5.38
CA LEU A 72 19.03 -5.05 6.74
C LEU A 72 20.29 -5.83 7.13
N LYS A 73 20.47 -7.04 6.58
CA LYS A 73 21.56 -7.98 6.90
C LYS A 73 22.11 -8.63 5.63
N GLY A 74 23.26 -9.28 5.75
CA GLY A 74 23.92 -10.01 4.67
C GLY A 74 24.75 -9.12 3.75
N ASP A 75 25.24 -9.70 2.64
CA ASP A 75 26.17 -9.05 1.72
C ASP A 75 25.57 -7.83 1.00
N LYS A 76 24.24 -7.77 0.91
CA LYS A 76 23.48 -6.64 0.34
C LYS A 76 23.04 -5.61 1.38
N ALA A 77 23.46 -5.72 2.64
CA ALA A 77 22.98 -4.83 3.70
C ALA A 77 23.17 -3.34 3.33
N GLY A 78 22.10 -2.57 3.42
CA GLY A 78 22.07 -1.17 3.01
C GLY A 78 21.61 -0.92 1.56
N GLU A 79 21.55 -1.95 0.74
CA GLU A 79 21.02 -1.89 -0.63
C GLU A 79 19.50 -2.06 -0.66
N HIS A 80 18.90 -1.64 -1.76
CA HIS A 80 17.47 -1.82 -2.02
C HIS A 80 17.21 -2.22 -3.46
N GLU A 81 16.09 -2.90 -3.68
CA GLU A 81 15.63 -3.30 -5.01
C GLU A 81 14.11 -3.38 -5.05
N VAL A 82 13.54 -3.36 -6.25
CA VAL A 82 12.10 -3.60 -6.42
C VAL A 82 11.82 -5.06 -6.05
N PHE A 83 10.93 -5.25 -5.07
CA PHE A 83 10.54 -6.57 -4.60
C PHE A 83 9.47 -7.19 -5.50
N ILE A 84 8.46 -6.41 -5.81
CA ILE A 84 7.40 -6.71 -6.78
C ILE A 84 6.93 -5.38 -7.38
N ASP A 85 6.61 -5.40 -8.67
CA ASP A 85 6.07 -4.27 -9.42
C ASP A 85 4.74 -4.66 -10.07
N ASN A 86 4.07 -3.70 -10.69
CA ASN A 86 2.87 -3.91 -11.49
C ASN A 86 1.73 -4.56 -10.69
N LEU A 87 1.58 -4.16 -9.43
CA LEU A 87 0.53 -4.67 -8.55
C LEU A 87 -0.88 -4.44 -9.14
N PRO A 88 -1.84 -5.32 -8.80
CA PRO A 88 -3.21 -5.25 -9.31
C PRO A 88 -4.04 -4.13 -8.64
N GLY A 89 -3.43 -3.24 -7.87
CA GLY A 89 -4.03 -2.10 -7.19
C GLY A 89 -2.96 -1.25 -6.52
N LEU A 90 -3.36 -0.08 -6.00
CA LEU A 90 -2.47 0.77 -5.20
C LEU A 90 -2.20 0.07 -3.86
N PRO A 91 -0.94 -0.24 -3.49
CA PRO A 91 -0.65 -0.85 -2.20
C PRO A 91 -0.83 0.15 -1.06
N ASP A 92 -1.47 -0.26 0.03
CA ASP A 92 -1.69 0.55 1.24
C ASP A 92 -0.85 0.02 2.41
N ASN A 93 -1.43 -0.47 3.49
CA ASN A 93 -0.66 -1.18 4.50
C ASN A 93 -0.27 -2.59 4.04
N LEU A 94 0.90 -3.06 4.49
CA LEU A 94 1.29 -4.46 4.41
C LEU A 94 1.77 -4.96 5.78
N GLU A 95 1.57 -6.25 6.05
CA GLU A 95 2.00 -6.91 7.28
C GLU A 95 2.52 -8.31 6.96
N GLY A 96 3.65 -8.68 7.56
CA GLY A 96 4.18 -10.04 7.48
C GLY A 96 3.53 -10.97 8.51
N ASP A 97 3.23 -12.21 8.13
CA ASP A 97 2.67 -13.23 9.04
C ASP A 97 3.74 -13.93 9.90
N ARG A 98 5.02 -13.54 9.74
CA ARG A 98 6.21 -14.15 10.38
C ARG A 98 6.44 -15.63 10.01
N ALA A 99 5.74 -16.13 8.99
CA ALA A 99 5.88 -17.46 8.41
C ALA A 99 6.21 -17.42 6.90
N GLY A 100 6.70 -16.27 6.42
CA GLY A 100 7.16 -16.08 5.05
C GLY A 100 6.09 -15.58 4.07
N THR A 101 4.94 -15.12 4.58
CA THR A 101 3.89 -14.48 3.77
C THR A 101 3.68 -13.03 4.20
N PHE A 102 3.56 -12.13 3.23
CA PHE A 102 3.16 -10.75 3.40
C PHE A 102 1.74 -10.54 2.89
N TRP A 103 0.88 -9.97 3.73
CA TRP A 103 -0.47 -9.58 3.35
C TRP A 103 -0.49 -8.09 3.02
N VAL A 104 -1.03 -7.74 1.85
CA VAL A 104 -1.07 -6.37 1.34
C VAL A 104 -2.52 -5.96 1.09
N ALA A 105 -2.91 -4.82 1.66
CA ALA A 105 -4.18 -4.16 1.42
C ALA A 105 -4.15 -3.40 0.10
N LEU A 106 -5.23 -3.53 -0.69
CA LEU A 106 -5.41 -2.79 -1.95
C LEU A 106 -6.77 -2.06 -1.89
N PRO A 107 -6.81 -0.74 -1.63
CA PRO A 107 -8.06 0.00 -1.45
C PRO A 107 -8.91 0.05 -2.72
N SER A 108 -8.30 -0.10 -3.89
CA SER A 108 -9.02 -0.23 -5.15
C SER A 108 -8.24 -1.09 -6.13
N PRO A 109 -8.94 -1.85 -6.99
CA PRO A 109 -8.29 -2.54 -8.09
C PRO A 109 -7.75 -1.51 -9.09
N ARG A 110 -6.65 -1.89 -9.73
CA ARG A 110 -6.06 -1.13 -10.82
C ARG A 110 -7.05 -1.08 -11.98
N LYS A 111 -7.36 0.14 -12.42
CA LYS A 111 -8.23 0.39 -13.56
C LYS A 111 -7.40 0.94 -14.71
N SER A 112 -7.61 0.37 -15.90
CA SER A 112 -7.07 0.88 -17.16
C SER A 112 -7.32 2.37 -17.36
N ASP A 113 -8.47 2.86 -16.92
CA ASP A 113 -8.89 4.26 -17.08
C ASP A 113 -8.08 5.18 -16.16
N ALA A 114 -7.75 4.70 -14.95
CA ALA A 114 -6.89 5.43 -14.02
C ALA A 114 -5.44 5.44 -14.52
N ASP A 115 -4.93 4.31 -15.03
CA ASP A 115 -3.60 4.23 -15.67
C ASP A 115 -3.49 5.20 -16.86
N PHE A 116 -4.51 5.24 -17.72
CA PHE A 116 -4.57 6.15 -18.86
C PHE A 116 -4.55 7.63 -18.41
N LEU A 117 -5.31 7.98 -17.37
CA LEU A 117 -5.32 9.34 -16.81
C LEU A 117 -3.98 9.71 -16.15
N HIS A 118 -3.32 8.77 -15.48
CA HIS A 118 -1.99 8.98 -14.91
C HIS A 118 -0.93 9.23 -16.02
N GLN A 119 -1.07 8.58 -17.17
CA GLN A 119 -0.17 8.77 -18.33
C GLN A 119 -0.42 10.09 -19.08
N HIS A 120 -1.55 10.77 -18.87
CA HIS A 120 -1.93 11.99 -19.59
C HIS A 120 -2.23 13.16 -18.64
N PRO A 121 -1.19 13.82 -18.07
CA PRO A 121 -1.35 14.90 -17.09
C PRO A 121 -2.25 16.05 -17.54
N TRP A 122 -2.23 16.37 -18.84
CA TRP A 122 -3.11 17.40 -19.41
C TRP A 122 -4.60 17.03 -19.32
N LEU A 123 -4.97 15.79 -19.65
CA LEU A 123 -6.35 15.31 -19.59
C LEU A 123 -6.86 15.30 -18.15
N LYS A 124 -6.01 14.83 -17.23
CA LYS A 124 -6.24 14.86 -15.79
C LYS A 124 -6.49 16.29 -15.26
N ALA A 125 -5.74 17.28 -15.73
CA ALA A 125 -5.97 18.68 -15.37
C ALA A 125 -7.31 19.24 -15.91
N GLN A 126 -7.84 18.71 -17.01
CA GLN A 126 -9.18 19.09 -17.49
C GLN A 126 -10.29 18.43 -16.68
N ILE A 127 -10.16 17.14 -16.34
CA ILE A 127 -11.16 16.44 -15.50
C ILE A 127 -11.26 17.09 -14.11
N ALA A 128 -10.12 17.51 -13.53
CA ALA A 128 -10.11 18.19 -12.24
C ALA A 128 -10.92 19.50 -12.21
N LYS A 129 -11.20 20.11 -13.37
CA LYS A 129 -12.03 21.33 -13.50
C LYS A 129 -13.53 21.03 -13.63
N LEU A 130 -13.91 19.78 -13.83
CA LEU A 130 -15.31 19.37 -13.96
C LEU A 130 -15.96 19.27 -12.57
N PRO A 131 -17.29 19.53 -12.46
CA PRO A 131 -18.08 19.15 -11.30
C PRO A 131 -17.81 17.70 -10.85
N ARG A 132 -17.66 17.48 -9.54
CA ARG A 132 -17.32 16.17 -8.95
C ARG A 132 -18.25 15.03 -9.38
N ALA A 133 -19.51 15.34 -9.70
CA ALA A 133 -20.48 14.35 -10.18
C ALA A 133 -20.07 13.69 -11.51
N MET A 134 -19.21 14.35 -12.31
CA MET A 134 -18.70 13.86 -13.59
C MET A 134 -17.33 13.18 -13.47
N TRP A 135 -16.77 13.07 -12.26
CA TRP A 135 -15.53 12.35 -12.05
C TRP A 135 -15.77 10.83 -12.09
N PRO A 136 -14.80 10.04 -12.55
CA PRO A 136 -14.86 8.59 -12.45
C PRO A 136 -15.12 8.17 -11.00
N LYS A 137 -16.23 7.47 -10.76
CA LYS A 137 -16.57 7.00 -9.42
C LYS A 137 -15.69 5.82 -9.04
N ALA A 138 -15.27 5.77 -7.78
CA ALA A 138 -14.70 4.57 -7.20
C ALA A 138 -15.72 3.43 -7.34
N THR A 139 -15.27 2.27 -7.81
CA THR A 139 -16.14 1.07 -7.83
C THR A 139 -15.96 0.41 -6.48
N PRO A 140 -17.04 0.15 -5.72
CA PRO A 140 -16.96 -0.61 -4.49
C PRO A 140 -16.28 -1.95 -4.76
N TYR A 141 -15.15 -2.19 -4.10
CA TYR A 141 -14.35 -3.40 -4.29
C TYR A 141 -13.50 -3.66 -3.04
N GLY A 142 -13.51 -4.89 -2.56
CA GLY A 142 -12.59 -5.35 -1.51
C GLY A 142 -11.45 -6.15 -2.13
N LEU A 143 -10.20 -5.76 -1.87
CA LEU A 143 -9.03 -6.46 -2.39
C LEU A 143 -7.91 -6.55 -1.36
N ALA A 144 -7.39 -7.75 -1.19
CA ALA A 144 -6.16 -8.04 -0.46
C ALA A 144 -5.39 -9.13 -1.20
N ILE A 145 -4.06 -9.11 -1.09
CA ILE A 145 -3.20 -10.15 -1.69
C ILE A 145 -2.23 -10.70 -0.66
N ALA A 146 -1.81 -11.94 -0.85
CA ALA A 146 -0.70 -12.57 -0.14
C ALA A 146 0.49 -12.72 -1.09
N ILE A 147 1.67 -12.37 -0.61
CA ILE A 147 2.92 -12.43 -1.36
C ILE A 147 3.93 -13.24 -0.56
N ASP A 148 4.65 -14.16 -1.19
CA ASP A 148 5.74 -14.89 -0.53
C ASP A 148 7.03 -14.04 -0.42
N GLU A 149 8.07 -14.54 0.25
CA GLU A 149 9.37 -13.84 0.37
C GLU A 149 10.15 -13.73 -0.96
N GLN A 150 9.66 -14.33 -2.04
CA GLN A 150 10.24 -14.25 -3.38
C GLN A 150 9.51 -13.21 -4.25
N GLY A 151 8.51 -12.52 -3.70
CA GLY A 151 7.74 -11.51 -4.41
C GLY A 151 6.67 -12.09 -5.33
N GLN A 152 6.26 -13.36 -5.14
CA GLN A 152 5.18 -13.96 -5.92
C GLN A 152 3.85 -13.81 -5.20
N ILE A 153 2.82 -13.40 -5.93
CA ILE A 153 1.45 -13.41 -5.41
C ILE A 153 0.98 -14.86 -5.30
N ILE A 154 0.82 -15.35 -4.07
CA ILE A 154 0.40 -16.72 -3.79
C ILE A 154 -1.10 -16.84 -3.52
N GLN A 155 -1.77 -15.72 -3.19
CA GLN A 155 -3.22 -15.68 -3.00
C GLN A 155 -3.77 -14.28 -3.25
N SER A 156 -5.00 -14.21 -3.73
CA SER A 156 -5.76 -12.95 -3.83
C SER A 156 -7.17 -13.14 -3.26
N LEU A 157 -7.61 -12.17 -2.47
CA LEU A 157 -8.90 -12.15 -1.79
C LEU A 157 -9.73 -11.01 -2.36
N HIS A 158 -10.92 -11.34 -2.87
CA HIS A 158 -11.76 -10.40 -3.59
C HIS A 158 -13.18 -10.37 -2.99
N ASP A 159 -13.69 -9.18 -2.72
CA ASP A 159 -15.12 -8.90 -2.68
C ASP A 159 -15.44 -8.02 -3.89
N THR A 160 -15.82 -8.68 -4.99
CA THR A 160 -16.09 -8.02 -6.28
C THR A 160 -17.34 -7.14 -6.26
N SER A 161 -18.24 -7.38 -5.30
CA SER A 161 -19.43 -6.56 -5.10
C SER A 161 -19.15 -5.34 -4.20
N GLY A 162 -18.09 -5.39 -3.40
CA GLY A 162 -17.80 -4.44 -2.33
C GLY A 162 -18.90 -4.39 -1.24
N SER A 163 -19.79 -5.38 -1.18
CA SER A 163 -20.97 -5.35 -0.30
C SER A 163 -20.65 -5.75 1.14
N HIS A 164 -19.69 -6.66 1.35
CA HIS A 164 -19.24 -7.06 2.69
C HIS A 164 -18.09 -6.17 3.14
N LEU A 165 -17.11 -5.99 2.25
CA LEU A 165 -15.94 -5.17 2.49
C LEU A 165 -15.54 -4.45 1.20
N ARG A 166 -15.31 -3.14 1.29
CA ARG A 166 -14.74 -2.31 0.22
C ARG A 166 -13.58 -1.47 0.74
N MET A 167 -12.76 -0.92 -0.13
CA MET A 167 -11.68 0.00 0.24
C MET A 167 -10.85 -0.53 1.41
N ILE A 168 -10.29 -1.73 1.23
CA ILE A 168 -9.44 -2.34 2.25
C ILE A 168 -8.11 -1.59 2.31
N THR A 169 -7.83 -0.98 3.46
CA THR A 169 -6.62 -0.17 3.69
C THR A 169 -5.64 -0.86 4.63
N SER A 170 -6.07 -1.88 5.37
CA SER A 170 -5.18 -2.71 6.19
C SER A 170 -5.60 -4.17 6.20
N VAL A 171 -4.61 -5.05 6.28
CA VAL A 171 -4.78 -6.50 6.44
C VAL A 171 -3.78 -6.96 7.47
N LYS A 172 -4.26 -7.58 8.55
CA LYS A 172 -3.42 -8.02 9.65
C LYS A 172 -3.65 -9.51 9.95
N PRO A 173 -2.64 -10.38 9.75
CA PRO A 173 -2.68 -11.75 10.21
C PRO A 173 -2.58 -11.83 11.74
N VAL A 174 -3.46 -12.61 12.35
CA VAL A 174 -3.48 -12.90 13.80
C VAL A 174 -3.95 -14.35 14.01
N GLY A 175 -3.02 -15.24 14.34
CA GLY A 175 -3.31 -16.67 14.41
C GLY A 175 -3.81 -17.20 13.06
N ASP A 176 -4.93 -17.91 13.07
CA ASP A 176 -5.54 -18.48 11.87
C ASP A 176 -6.51 -17.53 11.13
N TYR A 177 -6.46 -16.24 11.47
CA TYR A 177 -7.38 -15.23 10.93
C TYR A 177 -6.64 -14.04 10.32
N LEU A 178 -7.29 -13.44 9.32
CA LEU A 178 -7.01 -12.09 8.85
C LEU A 178 -8.05 -11.13 9.39
N TYR A 179 -7.58 -9.98 9.85
CA TYR A 179 -8.40 -8.82 10.15
C TYR A 179 -8.23 -7.78 9.05
N LEU A 180 -9.33 -7.35 8.43
CA LEU A 180 -9.33 -6.41 7.33
C LEU A 180 -9.95 -5.09 7.79
N GLY A 181 -9.18 -3.99 7.68
CA GLY A 181 -9.62 -2.64 7.99
C GLY A 181 -9.95 -1.84 6.74
N SER A 182 -10.81 -0.85 6.91
CA SER A 182 -11.24 0.08 5.87
C SER A 182 -11.64 1.42 6.47
N LEU A 183 -11.61 2.46 5.65
CA LEU A 183 -12.05 3.81 5.99
C LEU A 183 -13.50 4.09 5.57
N GLU A 184 -14.09 3.22 4.74
CA GLU A 184 -15.47 3.39 4.25
C GLU A 184 -16.46 2.42 4.90
N ASN A 185 -15.98 1.32 5.49
CA ASN A 185 -16.83 0.35 6.15
C ASN A 185 -17.10 0.75 7.61
N ASP A 186 -18.31 0.46 8.07
CA ASP A 186 -18.77 0.52 9.47
C ASP A 186 -18.48 -0.79 10.25
N ARG A 187 -17.60 -1.64 9.72
CA ARG A 187 -17.28 -2.97 10.27
C ARG A 187 -15.83 -3.37 9.98
N ILE A 188 -15.31 -4.29 10.80
CA ILE A 188 -14.00 -4.93 10.58
C ILE A 188 -14.23 -6.29 9.93
N GLY A 189 -13.51 -6.57 8.85
CA GLY A 189 -13.51 -7.89 8.23
C GLY A 189 -12.73 -8.89 9.07
N LYS A 190 -13.26 -10.12 9.21
CA LYS A 190 -12.54 -11.24 9.81
C LYS A 190 -12.67 -12.45 8.91
N LEU A 191 -11.55 -12.96 8.41
CA LEU A 191 -11.51 -14.12 7.50
C LEU A 191 -10.63 -15.21 8.09
N LYS A 192 -11.11 -16.46 8.08
CA LYS A 192 -10.30 -17.62 8.47
C LYS A 192 -9.41 -18.04 7.29
N ILE A 193 -8.12 -18.21 7.54
CA ILE A 193 -7.11 -18.57 6.52
C ILE A 193 -6.48 -19.95 6.72
N ARG A 194 -6.72 -20.60 7.87
CA ARG A 194 -6.29 -21.96 8.20
C ARG A 194 -7.37 -22.64 9.02
#